data_AF-X1L0Y9-F1
#
_entry.id   AF-X1L0Y9-F1
#
_cell.length_a   1.000
_cell.length_b   1.000
_cell.length_c   1.000
_cell.angle_alpha   90.00
_cell.angle_beta   90.00
_cell.angle_gamma   90.00
#
_symmetry.space_group_name_H-M   'P 1'
#
loop_
_entity.id
_entity.type
_entity.pdbx_description
1 polymer ?
#
loop_
_entity_poly.entity_id
_entity_poly.type
_entity_poly.pdbx_seq_one_letter_code
_entity_poly.pdbx_strand_id
1 'polypeptide(L)'
;MDMAPQFDIPFGNHENDPVDTKGKISAMLGEYKKVKWDLKEIYNLDIFNFEDVAVNAIYLLSLENLVYLWDIIDKDKSRKVKEQYERVKKRLIELFWDEEDKIFYGLYHKGGKEFKAKIKTVSSLFPLCLDIPKKYIDSLIEHIVNKKEFWLTYPIPSVSKDEKSFGPLTDTRYIWRGTTWINTNWFLAKGLLRHGEKELYKKLKAKTIELIEKHGFCEYYDPITGEPGKAMRNFGWSTLAIDI
;
A
#
# COMPACT_ATOMS: atom_id res chain seq x y z
N MET A 1 -4.40 3.40 -3.69
CA MET A 1 -5.40 3.07 -2.66
C MET A 1 -6.10 4.35 -2.33
N ASP A 2 -7.37 4.52 -2.69
CA ASP A 2 -8.16 5.70 -2.38
C ASP A 2 -8.76 5.58 -0.97
N MET A 3 -9.01 6.70 -0.29
CA MET A 3 -9.70 6.72 1.02
C MET A 3 -9.04 5.91 2.15
N ALA A 4 -7.78 5.49 1.97
CA ALA A 4 -7.03 4.73 2.97
C ALA A 4 -6.79 5.59 4.24
N PRO A 5 -6.85 5.00 5.44
CA PRO A 5 -6.93 5.78 6.67
C PRO A 5 -5.66 6.59 6.98
N GLN A 6 -4.50 6.24 6.42
CA GLN A 6 -3.29 7.08 6.55
C GLN A 6 -3.47 8.50 5.98
N PHE A 7 -4.46 8.73 5.11
CA PHE A 7 -4.82 10.05 4.61
C PHE A 7 -5.73 10.84 5.54
N ASP A 8 -6.34 10.20 6.54
CA ASP A 8 -7.22 10.89 7.48
C ASP A 8 -6.44 11.89 8.34
N ILE A 9 -5.21 11.52 8.74
CA ILE A 9 -4.32 12.33 9.57
C ILE A 9 -3.99 13.69 8.93
N PRO A 10 -3.47 13.79 7.69
CA PRO A 10 -3.19 15.09 7.07
C PRO A 10 -4.45 15.93 6.82
N PHE A 11 -5.63 15.30 6.76
CA PHE A 11 -6.92 15.97 6.72
C PHE A 11 -7.48 16.34 8.11
N GLY A 12 -6.75 16.05 9.20
CA GLY A 12 -7.19 16.31 10.56
C GLY A 12 -8.42 15.50 10.99
N ASN A 13 -8.67 14.35 10.36
CA ASN A 13 -9.75 13.44 10.70
C ASN A 13 -9.26 12.33 11.64
N HIS A 14 -9.06 12.64 12.92
CA HIS A 14 -8.53 11.69 13.88
C HIS A 14 -9.51 10.59 14.29
N GLU A 15 -10.81 10.79 14.05
CA GLU A 15 -11.85 9.78 14.29
C GLU A 15 -11.91 8.72 13.18
N ASN A 16 -11.12 8.89 12.11
CA ASN A 16 -11.09 7.99 10.94
C ASN A 16 -12.47 7.81 10.29
N ASP A 17 -13.33 8.84 10.33
CA ASP A 17 -14.64 8.79 9.69
C ASP A 17 -14.48 8.86 8.16
N PRO A 18 -14.80 7.79 7.42
CA PRO A 18 -14.63 7.79 5.98
C PRO A 18 -15.54 8.79 5.24
N VAL A 19 -16.67 9.20 5.83
CA VAL A 19 -17.57 10.20 5.24
C VAL A 19 -16.91 11.58 5.29
N ASP A 20 -16.32 11.94 6.43
CA ASP A 20 -15.59 13.19 6.61
C ASP A 20 -14.39 13.29 5.65
N THR A 21 -13.54 12.27 5.59
CA THR A 21 -12.40 12.24 4.65
C THR A 21 -12.86 12.43 3.20
N LYS A 22 -13.97 11.82 2.80
CA LYS A 22 -14.50 11.97 1.44
C LYS A 22 -14.94 13.40 1.18
N GLY A 23 -15.58 14.05 2.16
CA GLY A 23 -15.95 15.46 2.09
C GLY A 23 -14.72 16.36 1.93
N LYS A 24 -13.68 16.12 2.73
CA LYS A 24 -12.41 16.88 2.70
C LYS A 24 -11.65 16.70 1.38
N ILE A 25 -11.58 15.49 0.84
CA ILE A 25 -11.02 15.24 -0.50
C ILE A 25 -11.83 15.99 -1.57
N SER A 26 -13.16 15.96 -1.49
CA SER A 26 -14.01 16.67 -2.46
C SER A 26 -13.78 18.19 -2.40
N ALA A 27 -13.66 18.76 -1.21
CA ALA A 27 -13.33 20.17 -1.01
C ALA A 27 -11.94 20.52 -1.54
N MET A 28 -10.93 19.69 -1.24
CA MET A 28 -9.56 19.84 -1.76
C MET A 28 -9.54 19.86 -3.29
N LEU A 29 -10.23 18.92 -3.95
CA LEU A 29 -10.32 18.89 -5.41
C LEU A 29 -11.00 20.17 -5.96
N GLY A 30 -11.95 20.74 -5.22
CA GLY A 30 -12.54 22.04 -5.52
C GLY A 30 -11.52 23.18 -5.52
N GLU A 31 -10.64 23.24 -4.51
CA GLU A 31 -9.57 24.25 -4.45
C GLU A 31 -8.52 24.02 -5.55
N TYR A 32 -8.11 22.78 -5.80
CA TYR A 32 -7.14 22.44 -6.85
C TYR A 32 -7.65 22.81 -8.25
N LYS A 33 -8.97 22.68 -8.47
CA LYS A 33 -9.61 23.14 -9.71
C LYS A 33 -9.53 24.65 -9.88
N LYS A 34 -9.64 25.46 -8.82
CA LYS A 34 -9.55 26.94 -8.90
C LYS A 34 -8.17 27.40 -9.35
N VAL A 35 -7.11 26.69 -8.95
CA VAL A 35 -5.73 26.93 -9.40
C VAL A 35 -5.37 26.17 -10.68
N LYS A 36 -6.37 25.63 -11.39
CA LYS A 36 -6.23 24.95 -12.70
C LYS A 36 -5.25 23.77 -12.68
N TRP A 37 -5.15 23.07 -11.55
CA TRP A 37 -4.23 21.94 -11.38
C TRP A 37 -2.75 22.31 -11.51
N ASP A 38 -2.39 23.59 -11.33
CA ASP A 38 -1.00 24.02 -11.28
C ASP A 38 -0.32 23.44 -10.02
N LEU A 39 0.74 22.67 -10.20
CA LEU A 39 1.40 21.98 -9.09
C LEU A 39 2.02 22.93 -8.07
N LYS A 40 2.61 24.04 -8.53
CA LYS A 40 3.25 25.01 -7.63
C LYS A 40 2.19 25.67 -6.76
N GLU A 41 1.07 26.06 -7.35
CA GLU A 41 -0.06 26.61 -6.59
C GLU A 41 -0.71 25.58 -5.67
N ILE A 42 -0.83 24.31 -6.09
CA ILE A 42 -1.30 23.21 -5.22
C ILE A 42 -0.41 23.08 -3.98
N TYR A 43 0.92 23.11 -4.14
CA TYR A 43 1.83 23.07 -3.00
C TYR A 43 1.73 24.32 -2.12
N ASN A 44 1.52 25.51 -2.72
CA ASN A 44 1.32 26.75 -1.96
C ASN A 44 0.04 26.72 -1.11
N LEU A 45 -1.00 26.02 -1.56
CA LEU A 45 -2.25 25.85 -0.80
C LEU A 45 -2.06 25.00 0.47
N ASP A 46 -1.03 24.14 0.50
CA ASP A 46 -0.68 23.28 1.64
C ASP A 46 -1.88 22.49 2.21
N ILE A 47 -2.82 22.08 1.35
CA ILE A 47 -4.05 21.37 1.78
C ILE A 47 -3.73 19.92 2.13
N PHE A 48 -3.11 19.21 1.19
CA PHE A 48 -2.73 17.81 1.33
C PHE A 48 -1.46 17.54 0.53
N ASN A 49 -0.39 17.17 1.23
CA ASN A 49 0.88 16.75 0.65
C ASN A 49 1.32 15.47 1.35
N PHE A 50 1.43 14.38 0.60
CA PHE A 50 1.63 13.04 1.12
C PHE A 50 2.59 12.24 0.25
N GLU A 51 3.54 11.56 0.88
CA GLU A 51 4.45 10.61 0.24
C GLU A 51 4.08 9.20 0.69
N ASP A 52 3.56 8.39 -0.25
CA ASP A 52 3.05 7.05 0.04
C ASP A 52 4.12 5.96 -0.12
N VAL A 53 4.12 4.99 0.81
CA VAL A 53 5.11 3.89 0.85
C VAL A 53 4.97 2.99 -0.37
N ALA A 54 3.75 2.55 -0.68
CA ALA A 54 3.49 1.67 -1.81
C ALA A 54 3.82 2.33 -3.15
N VAL A 55 3.50 3.60 -3.33
CA VAL A 55 3.88 4.36 -4.54
C VAL A 55 5.39 4.37 -4.72
N ASN A 56 6.15 4.70 -3.67
CA ASN A 56 7.61 4.72 -3.74
C ASN A 56 8.22 3.33 -3.93
N ALA A 57 7.64 2.29 -3.33
CA ALA A 57 8.07 0.90 -3.53
C ALA A 57 7.80 0.43 -4.97
N ILE A 58 6.61 0.69 -5.53
CA ILE A 58 6.29 0.36 -6.93
C ILE A 58 7.21 1.15 -7.88
N TYR A 59 7.52 2.40 -7.55
CA TYR A 59 8.47 3.19 -8.32
C TYR A 59 9.87 2.58 -8.30
N LEU A 60 10.34 2.09 -7.15
CA LEU A 60 11.62 1.37 -7.04
C LEU A 60 11.63 0.06 -7.84
N LEU A 61 10.55 -0.72 -7.81
CA LEU A 61 10.41 -1.91 -8.66
C LEU A 61 10.49 -1.54 -10.16
N SER A 62 9.90 -0.41 -10.53
CA SER A 62 9.94 0.07 -11.91
C SER A 62 11.36 0.50 -12.31
N LEU A 63 12.07 1.21 -11.45
CA LEU A 63 13.46 1.61 -11.68
C LEU A 63 14.38 0.39 -11.77
N GLU A 64 14.23 -0.59 -10.89
CA GLU A 64 14.98 -1.86 -10.92
C GLU A 64 14.82 -2.58 -12.27
N ASN A 65 13.58 -2.73 -12.74
CA ASN A 65 13.31 -3.33 -14.04
C ASN A 65 13.86 -2.49 -15.20
N LEU A 66 13.82 -1.16 -15.10
CA LEU A 66 14.41 -0.29 -16.11
C LEU A 66 15.94 -0.40 -16.15
N VAL A 67 16.62 -0.57 -15.02
CA VAL A 67 18.06 -0.85 -15.00
C VAL A 67 18.35 -2.13 -15.78
N TYR A 68 17.61 -3.21 -15.50
CA TYR A 68 17.76 -4.48 -16.22
C TYR A 68 17.57 -4.33 -17.74
N LEU A 69 16.53 -3.61 -18.17
CA LEU A 69 16.29 -3.38 -19.60
C LEU A 69 17.37 -2.51 -20.24
N TRP A 70 17.82 -1.45 -19.56
CA TRP A 70 18.86 -0.58 -20.09
C TRP A 70 20.23 -1.23 -20.10
N ASP A 71 20.54 -2.16 -19.19
CA ASP A 71 21.81 -2.90 -19.21
C ASP A 71 22.03 -3.65 -20.54
N ILE A 72 20.93 -4.04 -21.19
CA ILE A 72 20.94 -4.74 -22.49
C ILE A 72 21.13 -3.74 -23.66
N ILE A 73 20.65 -2.50 -23.52
CA ILE A 73 20.49 -1.55 -24.63
C ILE A 73 21.52 -0.39 -24.58
N ASP A 74 21.66 0.25 -23.42
CA ASP A 74 22.40 1.50 -23.22
C ASP A 74 22.94 1.58 -21.79
N LYS A 75 24.26 1.35 -21.64
CA LYS A 75 24.94 1.33 -20.34
C LYS A 75 24.95 2.70 -19.64
N ASP A 76 24.93 3.80 -20.39
CA ASP A 76 24.91 5.13 -19.79
C ASP A 76 23.55 5.46 -19.20
N LYS A 77 22.46 5.08 -19.89
CA LYS A 77 21.11 5.18 -19.32
C LYS A 77 20.94 4.25 -18.13
N SER A 78 21.44 3.00 -18.22
CA SER A 78 21.41 2.06 -17.10
C SER A 78 22.05 2.68 -15.85
N ARG A 79 23.27 3.22 -15.98
CA ARG A 79 23.98 3.89 -14.88
C ARG A 79 23.15 5.01 -14.25
N LYS A 80 22.54 5.90 -15.05
CA LYS A 80 21.70 7.01 -14.55
C LYS A 80 20.47 6.52 -13.80
N VAL A 81 19.77 5.51 -14.34
CA VAL A 81 18.59 4.93 -13.68
C VAL A 81 19.00 4.21 -12.39
N LYS A 82 20.15 3.53 -12.39
CA LYS A 82 20.70 2.87 -11.21
C LYS A 82 21.05 3.85 -10.09
N GLU A 83 21.66 5.00 -10.42
CA GLU A 83 21.91 6.08 -9.47
C GLU A 83 20.59 6.58 -8.84
N GLN A 84 19.54 6.74 -9.64
CA GLN A 84 18.23 7.13 -9.14
C GLN A 84 17.60 6.05 -8.26
N TYR A 85 17.67 4.78 -8.66
CA TYR A 85 17.20 3.63 -7.86
C TYR A 85 17.87 3.61 -6.48
N GLU A 86 19.20 3.68 -6.42
CA GLU A 86 19.93 3.65 -5.14
C GLU A 86 19.58 4.86 -4.26
N ARG A 87 19.45 6.05 -4.85
CA ARG A 87 19.05 7.26 -4.11
C ARG A 87 17.66 7.13 -3.51
N VAL A 88 16.68 6.67 -4.28
CA VAL A 88 15.28 6.54 -3.81
C VAL A 88 15.19 5.41 -2.79
N LYS A 89 15.88 4.28 -2.99
CA LYS A 89 15.89 3.15 -2.05
C LYS A 89 16.43 3.57 -0.69
N LYS A 90 17.54 4.31 -0.68
CA LYS A 90 18.13 4.87 0.53
C LYS A 90 17.14 5.79 1.25
N ARG A 91 16.52 6.74 0.55
CA ARG A 91 15.57 7.71 1.15
C ARG A 91 14.30 7.04 1.66
N LEU A 92 13.75 6.05 0.97
CA LEU A 92 12.62 5.27 1.44
C LEU A 92 12.95 4.63 2.80
N ILE A 93 14.10 3.97 2.91
CA ILE A 93 14.50 3.34 4.17
C ILE A 93 14.70 4.37 5.28
N GLU A 94 15.43 5.45 5.00
CA GLU A 94 15.77 6.47 6.00
C GLU A 94 14.55 7.22 6.55
N LEU A 95 13.58 7.57 5.70
CA LEU A 95 12.48 8.44 6.10
C LEU A 95 11.24 7.67 6.55
N PHE A 96 10.92 6.56 5.87
CA PHE A 96 9.63 5.89 6.05
C PHE A 96 9.69 4.84 7.17
N TRP A 97 10.87 4.29 7.46
CA TRP A 97 11.04 3.30 8.52
C TRP A 97 10.77 3.91 9.89
N ASP A 98 9.96 3.23 10.70
CA ASP A 98 9.73 3.57 12.08
C ASP A 98 10.42 2.57 13.01
N GLU A 99 11.33 3.05 13.86
CA GLU A 99 12.13 2.19 14.73
C GLU A 99 11.33 1.60 15.90
N GLU A 100 10.27 2.29 16.35
CA GLU A 100 9.42 1.84 17.45
C GLU A 100 8.46 0.74 16.99
N ASP A 101 7.71 1.04 15.93
CA ASP A 101 6.70 0.11 15.40
C ASP A 101 7.30 -0.96 14.49
N LYS A 102 8.57 -0.79 14.08
CA LYS A 102 9.31 -1.65 13.15
C LYS A 102 8.58 -1.93 11.84
N ILE A 103 7.96 -0.89 11.29
CA ILE A 103 7.23 -0.92 10.02
C ILE A 103 7.45 0.39 9.26
N PHE A 104 7.05 0.45 7.99
CA PHE A 104 7.16 1.66 7.17
C PHE A 104 5.85 2.47 7.20
N TYR A 105 5.94 3.78 7.38
CA TYR A 105 4.81 4.69 7.26
C TYR A 105 5.02 5.72 6.17
N GLY A 106 3.94 6.14 5.52
CA GLY A 106 3.96 7.27 4.62
C GLY A 106 4.23 8.57 5.38
N LEU A 107 4.66 9.59 4.65
CA LEU A 107 4.93 10.91 5.18
C LEU A 107 3.82 11.86 4.75
N TYR A 108 3.51 12.82 5.59
CA TYR A 108 2.71 13.97 5.19
C TYR A 108 3.41 15.27 5.60
N HIS A 109 3.15 16.31 4.83
CA HIS A 109 3.75 17.62 5.02
C HIS A 109 2.67 18.63 5.35
N LYS A 110 2.92 19.45 6.38
CA LYS A 110 2.02 20.52 6.78
C LYS A 110 2.79 21.66 7.44
N GLY A 111 2.56 22.89 7.01
CA GLY A 111 3.23 24.07 7.57
C GLY A 111 4.76 23.99 7.47
N GLY A 112 5.27 23.40 6.38
CA GLY A 112 6.71 23.21 6.15
C GLY A 112 7.38 22.16 7.03
N LYS A 113 6.60 21.33 7.73
CA LYS A 113 7.10 20.23 8.56
C LYS A 113 6.67 18.88 7.98
N GLU A 114 7.53 17.88 8.16
CA GLU A 114 7.32 16.48 7.76
C GLU A 114 6.90 15.64 8.97
N PHE A 115 5.94 14.75 8.77
CA PHE A 115 5.40 13.87 9.81
C PHE A 115 5.12 12.47 9.25
N LYS A 116 5.26 11.44 10.07
CA LYS A 116 4.81 10.08 9.72
C LYS A 116 3.31 9.92 9.95
N ALA A 117 2.60 9.40 8.96
CA ALA A 117 1.22 8.97 9.11
C ALA A 117 1.17 7.56 9.71
N LYS A 118 1.28 7.47 11.05
CA LYS A 118 1.33 6.22 11.81
C LYS A 118 -0.03 5.49 11.84
N ILE A 119 -0.35 4.80 10.74
CA ILE A 119 -1.44 3.83 10.63
C ILE A 119 -0.92 2.64 9.82
N LYS A 120 -0.91 1.45 10.41
CA LYS A 120 -0.46 0.19 9.78
C LYS A 120 -1.43 -0.20 8.68
N THR A 121 -1.10 0.16 7.45
CA THR A 121 -1.87 -0.24 6.26
C THR A 121 -1.07 -1.22 5.41
N VAL A 122 -1.72 -1.83 4.44
CA VAL A 122 -1.01 -2.69 3.48
C VAL A 122 0.10 -1.93 2.75
N SER A 123 -0.01 -0.59 2.60
CA SER A 123 1.06 0.27 2.06
C SER A 123 2.38 0.08 2.81
N SER A 124 2.30 -0.04 4.14
CA SER A 124 3.43 -0.24 5.04
C SER A 124 4.23 -1.53 4.76
N LEU A 125 3.61 -2.50 4.07
CA LEU A 125 4.18 -3.81 3.77
C LEU A 125 4.82 -3.87 2.37
N PHE A 126 4.55 -2.90 1.48
CA PHE A 126 5.08 -2.91 0.11
C PHE A 126 6.61 -2.95 -0.02
N PRO A 127 7.42 -2.44 0.93
CA PRO A 127 8.86 -2.63 0.86
C PRO A 127 9.31 -4.10 0.89
N LEU A 128 8.45 -5.06 1.26
CA LEU A 128 8.69 -6.50 1.10
C LEU A 128 9.01 -6.88 -0.35
N CYS A 129 8.47 -6.17 -1.33
CA CYS A 129 8.70 -6.44 -2.75
C CYS A 129 10.12 -6.07 -3.21
N LEU A 130 10.86 -5.29 -2.42
CA LEU A 130 12.14 -4.70 -2.78
C LEU A 130 13.32 -5.55 -2.32
N ASP A 131 14.48 -5.34 -2.94
CA ASP A 131 15.77 -5.79 -2.40
C ASP A 131 16.30 -4.75 -1.41
N ILE A 132 15.92 -4.93 -0.14
CA ILE A 132 16.36 -4.13 1.00
C ILE A 132 16.95 -5.04 2.08
N PRO A 133 17.75 -4.49 3.03
CA PRO A 133 18.40 -5.31 4.04
C PRO A 133 17.45 -6.23 4.80
N LYS A 134 17.88 -7.48 5.00
CA LYS A 134 17.07 -8.56 5.58
C LYS A 134 16.35 -8.19 6.88
N LYS A 135 16.95 -7.37 7.74
CA LYS A 135 16.32 -6.93 9.00
C LYS A 135 14.95 -6.26 8.81
N TYR A 136 14.77 -5.50 7.71
CA TYR A 136 13.50 -4.84 7.42
C TYR A 136 12.48 -5.85 6.89
N ILE A 137 12.94 -6.78 6.04
CA ILE A 137 12.14 -7.87 5.50
C ILE A 137 11.61 -8.78 6.62
N ASP A 138 12.50 -9.17 7.55
CA ASP A 138 12.14 -10.01 8.70
C ASP A 138 11.06 -9.34 9.55
N SER A 139 11.19 -8.04 9.81
CA SER A 139 10.18 -7.27 10.53
C SER A 139 8.84 -7.22 9.79
N LEU A 140 8.86 -6.98 8.48
CA LEU A 140 7.63 -7.00 7.67
C LEU A 140 6.96 -8.38 7.68
N ILE A 141 7.73 -9.46 7.66
CA ILE A 141 7.21 -10.82 7.79
C ILE A 141 6.59 -11.03 9.16
N GLU A 142 7.22 -10.55 10.24
CA GLU A 142 6.67 -10.60 11.61
C GLU A 142 5.28 -9.94 11.69
N HIS A 143 5.11 -8.75 11.09
CA HIS A 143 3.81 -8.09 10.96
C HIS A 143 2.82 -8.91 10.11
N ILE A 144 3.26 -9.43 8.95
CA ILE A 144 2.40 -10.21 8.04
C ILE A 144 1.84 -11.46 8.72
N VAL A 145 2.64 -12.20 9.49
CA VAL A 145 2.21 -13.47 10.13
C VAL A 145 1.47 -13.24 11.46
N ASN A 146 1.40 -12.01 11.94
CA ASN A 146 0.71 -11.67 13.18
C ASN A 146 -0.81 -11.71 12.98
N LYS A 147 -1.49 -12.64 13.68
CA LYS A 147 -2.95 -12.84 13.62
C LYS A 147 -3.77 -11.71 14.23
N LYS A 148 -3.14 -10.84 15.03
CA LYS A 148 -3.78 -9.62 15.55
C LYS A 148 -3.68 -8.45 14.59
N GLU A 149 -2.87 -8.59 13.54
CA GLU A 149 -2.61 -7.57 12.54
C GLU A 149 -3.09 -8.04 11.16
N PHE A 150 -2.19 -8.61 10.36
CA PHE A 150 -2.42 -8.88 8.94
C PHE A 150 -2.76 -10.34 8.62
N TRP A 151 -2.49 -11.31 9.52
CA TRP A 151 -2.74 -12.74 9.26
C TRP A 151 -4.14 -13.20 9.67
N LEU A 152 -5.17 -12.65 9.06
CA LEU A 152 -6.57 -13.02 9.28
C LEU A 152 -6.94 -14.32 8.55
N THR A 153 -8.24 -14.69 8.56
CA THR A 153 -8.73 -15.89 7.84
C THR A 153 -8.33 -15.84 6.37
N TYR A 154 -8.54 -14.68 5.74
CA TYR A 154 -8.12 -14.36 4.38
C TYR A 154 -7.20 -13.13 4.41
N PRO A 155 -5.88 -13.32 4.56
CA PRO A 155 -4.89 -12.25 4.54
C PRO A 155 -4.67 -11.77 3.10
N ILE A 156 -4.12 -10.59 2.84
CA ILE A 156 -3.66 -9.55 3.77
C ILE A 156 -4.66 -8.39 3.70
N PRO A 157 -5.27 -7.96 4.83
CA PRO A 157 -6.21 -6.86 4.81
C PRO A 157 -5.52 -5.54 4.49
N SER A 158 -6.26 -4.58 3.95
CA SER A 158 -5.71 -3.27 3.59
C SER A 158 -5.28 -2.42 4.80
N VAL A 159 -5.79 -2.76 5.99
CA VAL A 159 -5.47 -2.13 7.28
C VAL A 159 -5.26 -3.25 8.28
N SER A 160 -4.28 -3.08 9.17
CA SER A 160 -4.04 -4.02 10.26
C SER A 160 -5.27 -4.12 11.18
N LYS A 161 -5.60 -5.32 11.66
CA LYS A 161 -6.77 -5.53 12.52
C LYS A 161 -6.70 -4.83 13.87
N ASP A 162 -5.51 -4.54 14.39
CA ASP A 162 -5.30 -3.84 15.65
C ASP A 162 -5.45 -2.31 15.54
N GLU A 163 -5.57 -1.78 14.32
CA GLU A 163 -5.81 -0.36 14.08
C GLU A 163 -7.27 0.01 14.34
N LYS A 164 -7.49 1.17 14.95
CA LYS A 164 -8.85 1.71 15.19
C LYS A 164 -9.62 1.96 13.89
N SER A 165 -8.91 2.16 12.79
CA SER A 165 -9.44 2.40 11.46
C SER A 165 -9.78 1.12 10.68
N PHE A 166 -9.66 -0.07 11.30
CA PHE A 166 -10.08 -1.33 10.70
C PHE A 166 -11.61 -1.44 10.66
N GLY A 167 -12.16 -1.40 9.45
CA GLY A 167 -13.58 -1.38 9.12
C GLY A 167 -14.03 0.00 8.58
N PRO A 168 -15.25 0.10 8.05
CA PRO A 168 -16.21 -0.98 7.80
C PRO A 168 -15.82 -1.85 6.59
N LEU A 169 -16.04 -3.17 6.67
CA LEU A 169 -15.48 -4.12 5.70
C LEU A 169 -16.21 -4.12 4.35
N THR A 170 -17.40 -4.71 4.24
CA THR A 170 -18.01 -4.97 2.91
C THR A 170 -19.38 -4.34 2.68
N ASP A 171 -19.93 -3.66 3.69
CA ASP A 171 -21.22 -2.97 3.62
C ASP A 171 -21.12 -1.52 3.16
N THR A 172 -19.93 -1.03 2.80
CA THR A 172 -19.72 0.38 2.41
C THR A 172 -18.92 0.51 1.12
N ARG A 173 -18.81 1.75 0.62
CA ARG A 173 -17.92 2.08 -0.50
C ARG A 173 -16.53 2.54 -0.04
N TYR A 174 -16.20 2.37 1.24
CA TYR A 174 -14.94 2.82 1.84
C TYR A 174 -13.98 1.64 2.00
N ILE A 175 -13.42 1.26 0.86
CA ILE A 175 -12.98 -0.12 0.63
C ILE A 175 -11.55 -0.39 1.11
N TRP A 176 -10.66 0.60 1.15
CA TRP A 176 -9.28 0.46 1.65
C TRP A 176 -9.14 0.57 3.17
N ARG A 177 -10.16 0.14 3.92
CA ARG A 177 -10.21 0.23 5.40
C ARG A 177 -10.21 -1.11 6.12
N GLY A 178 -9.76 -2.19 5.50
CA GLY A 178 -9.59 -3.49 6.15
C GLY A 178 -9.94 -4.68 5.26
N THR A 179 -10.52 -4.45 4.10
CA THR A 179 -10.81 -5.53 3.15
C THR A 179 -9.53 -6.12 2.56
N THR A 180 -9.58 -7.39 2.17
CA THR A 180 -8.49 -8.08 1.48
C THR A 180 -8.61 -7.89 -0.02
N TRP A 181 -7.48 -7.62 -0.68
CA TRP A 181 -7.40 -7.35 -2.10
C TRP A 181 -6.41 -8.27 -2.80
N ILE A 182 -6.80 -8.76 -3.98
CA ILE A 182 -5.99 -9.72 -4.74
C ILE A 182 -4.74 -9.06 -5.32
N ASN A 183 -4.84 -7.80 -5.77
CA ASN A 183 -3.69 -7.08 -6.34
C ASN A 183 -2.59 -6.82 -5.30
N THR A 184 -2.94 -6.44 -4.06
CA THR A 184 -1.94 -6.27 -2.99
C THR A 184 -1.37 -7.61 -2.56
N ASN A 185 -2.20 -8.65 -2.45
CA ASN A 185 -1.73 -10.01 -2.20
C ASN A 185 -0.76 -10.49 -3.27
N TRP A 186 -1.01 -10.17 -4.55
CA TRP A 186 -0.12 -10.53 -5.65
C TRP A 186 1.27 -9.90 -5.47
N PHE A 187 1.35 -8.59 -5.18
CA PHE A 187 2.63 -7.93 -4.90
C PHE A 187 3.37 -8.59 -3.73
N LEU A 188 2.68 -8.74 -2.59
CA LEU A 188 3.28 -9.28 -1.38
C LEU A 188 3.68 -10.75 -1.54
N ALA A 189 2.93 -11.56 -2.29
CA ALA A 189 3.28 -12.93 -2.63
C ALA A 189 4.58 -13.00 -3.45
N LYS A 190 4.78 -12.11 -4.44
CA LYS A 190 6.05 -12.03 -5.17
C LYS A 190 7.20 -11.58 -4.26
N GLY A 191 6.94 -10.65 -3.33
CA GLY A 191 7.91 -10.25 -2.29
C GLY A 191 8.33 -11.42 -1.39
N LEU A 192 7.38 -12.24 -0.93
CA LEU A 192 7.66 -13.46 -0.16
C LEU A 192 8.55 -14.42 -0.95
N LEU A 193 8.26 -14.66 -2.23
CA LEU A 193 9.10 -15.49 -3.09
C LEU A 193 10.52 -14.94 -3.25
N ARG A 194 10.65 -13.62 -3.48
CA ARG A 194 11.93 -12.92 -3.62
C ARG A 194 12.85 -13.19 -2.42
N HIS A 195 12.28 -13.19 -1.22
CA HIS A 195 13.01 -13.35 0.04
C HIS A 195 13.05 -14.80 0.55
N GLY A 196 12.61 -15.77 -0.26
CA GLY A 196 12.71 -17.20 0.06
C GLY A 196 11.64 -17.73 1.01
N GLU A 197 10.62 -16.94 1.34
CA GLU A 197 9.50 -17.28 2.24
C GLU A 197 8.46 -18.20 1.57
N LYS A 198 8.93 -19.34 1.05
CA LYS A 198 8.15 -20.25 0.20
C LYS A 198 6.91 -20.81 0.89
N GLU A 199 6.99 -21.15 2.17
CA GLU A 199 5.87 -21.73 2.91
C GLU A 199 4.80 -20.69 3.23
N LEU A 200 5.20 -19.45 3.57
CA LEU A 200 4.26 -18.36 3.78
C LEU A 200 3.58 -17.96 2.46
N TYR A 201 4.35 -17.90 1.37
CA TYR A 201 3.83 -17.70 0.02
C TYR A 201 2.78 -18.75 -0.36
N LYS A 202 3.05 -20.05 -0.17
CA LYS A 202 2.09 -21.13 -0.47
C LYS A 202 0.79 -20.97 0.30
N LYS A 203 0.87 -20.59 1.58
CA LYS A 203 -0.31 -20.35 2.42
C LYS A 203 -1.12 -19.15 1.94
N LEU A 204 -0.46 -18.04 1.62
CA LEU A 204 -1.12 -16.84 1.08
C LEU A 204 -1.80 -17.16 -0.26
N LYS A 205 -1.08 -17.83 -1.17
CA LYS A 205 -1.61 -18.30 -2.46
C LYS A 205 -2.85 -19.18 -2.29
N ALA A 206 -2.78 -20.20 -1.44
CA ALA A 206 -3.91 -21.10 -1.20
C ALA A 206 -5.15 -20.35 -0.71
N LYS A 207 -4.99 -19.41 0.23
CA LYS A 207 -6.09 -18.59 0.76
C LYS A 207 -6.64 -17.60 -0.27
N THR A 208 -5.78 -17.01 -1.11
CA THR A 208 -6.20 -16.15 -2.21
C THR A 208 -7.01 -16.95 -3.25
N ILE A 209 -6.57 -18.16 -3.62
CA ILE A 209 -7.29 -19.02 -4.56
C ILE A 209 -8.64 -19.45 -3.97
N GLU A 210 -8.66 -19.84 -2.70
CA GLU A 210 -9.90 -20.21 -1.99
C GLU A 210 -10.96 -19.09 -2.03
N LEU A 211 -10.56 -17.82 -1.87
CA LEU A 211 -11.48 -16.67 -2.04
C LEU A 211 -12.11 -16.64 -3.42
N ILE A 212 -11.29 -16.80 -4.47
CA ILE A 212 -11.76 -16.78 -5.86
C ILE A 212 -12.67 -17.97 -6.14
N GLU A 213 -12.32 -19.16 -5.67
CA GLU A 213 -13.13 -20.37 -5.89
C GLU A 213 -14.51 -20.27 -5.22
N LYS A 214 -14.57 -19.67 -4.02
CA LYS A 214 -15.82 -19.53 -3.27
C LYS A 214 -16.69 -18.38 -3.74
N HIS A 215 -16.09 -17.23 -4.06
CA HIS A 215 -16.83 -15.97 -4.25
C HIS A 215 -16.68 -15.37 -5.66
N GLY A 216 -15.86 -15.97 -6.52
CA GLY A 216 -15.53 -15.46 -7.84
C GLY A 216 -14.61 -14.25 -7.80
N PHE A 217 -14.31 -13.67 -8.97
CA PHE A 217 -13.44 -12.50 -9.10
C PHE A 217 -14.14 -11.21 -8.64
N CYS A 218 -14.05 -10.90 -7.35
CA CYS A 218 -14.55 -9.68 -6.72
C CYS A 218 -13.45 -8.65 -6.50
N GLU A 219 -13.82 -7.37 -6.47
CA GLU A 219 -12.91 -6.23 -6.23
C GLU A 219 -12.14 -6.36 -4.90
N TYR A 220 -12.84 -6.73 -3.83
CA TYR A 220 -12.30 -6.97 -2.49
C TYR A 220 -13.15 -8.00 -1.75
N TYR A 221 -12.63 -8.46 -0.60
CA TYR A 221 -13.25 -9.50 0.22
C TYR A 221 -13.18 -9.12 1.70
N ASP A 222 -14.17 -9.53 2.48
CA ASP A 222 -14.07 -9.52 3.93
C ASP A 222 -12.90 -10.44 4.38
N PRO A 223 -11.92 -9.94 5.15
CA PRO A 223 -10.74 -10.73 5.53
C PRO A 223 -11.04 -11.81 6.59
N ILE A 224 -12.23 -11.82 7.19
CA ILE A 224 -12.66 -12.78 8.21
C ILE A 224 -13.55 -13.85 7.56
N THR A 225 -14.57 -13.43 6.82
CA THR A 225 -15.59 -14.33 6.27
C THR A 225 -15.34 -14.71 4.81
N GLY A 226 -14.59 -13.89 4.06
CA GLY A 226 -14.41 -14.01 2.62
C GLY A 226 -15.56 -13.40 1.81
N GLU A 227 -16.66 -13.05 2.47
CA GLU A 227 -17.83 -12.49 1.80
C GLU A 227 -17.47 -11.19 1.09
N PRO A 228 -17.79 -11.07 -0.20
CA PRO A 228 -17.40 -9.90 -0.97
C PRO A 228 -18.38 -8.71 -0.81
N GLY A 229 -19.53 -8.91 -0.14
CA GLY A 229 -20.54 -7.87 0.09
C GLY A 229 -20.83 -7.03 -1.16
N LYS A 230 -20.66 -5.71 -1.05
CA LYS A 230 -20.88 -4.71 -2.12
C LYS A 230 -19.75 -4.60 -3.16
N ALA A 231 -18.70 -5.42 -3.09
CA ALA A 231 -17.60 -5.40 -4.06
C ALA A 231 -18.12 -5.58 -5.50
N MET A 232 -17.46 -4.92 -6.46
CA MET A 232 -17.74 -5.22 -7.87
C MET A 232 -17.39 -6.67 -8.19
N ARG A 233 -18.21 -7.33 -9.01
CA ARG A 233 -17.99 -8.71 -9.51
C ARG A 233 -17.35 -8.68 -10.89
N ASN A 234 -16.72 -9.79 -11.29
CA ASN A 234 -15.94 -9.91 -12.53
C ASN A 234 -14.86 -8.82 -12.65
N PHE A 235 -14.18 -8.54 -11.53
CA PHE A 235 -13.22 -7.46 -11.43
C PHE A 235 -11.86 -7.88 -11.99
N GLY A 236 -11.37 -7.14 -12.99
CA GLY A 236 -10.19 -7.53 -13.79
C GLY A 236 -8.92 -7.74 -12.96
N TRP A 237 -8.63 -6.90 -11.96
CA TRP A 237 -7.42 -7.06 -11.15
C TRP A 237 -7.42 -8.33 -10.31
N SER A 238 -8.59 -8.89 -10.00
CA SER A 238 -8.67 -10.14 -9.25
C SER A 238 -8.25 -11.36 -10.07
N THR A 239 -8.12 -11.21 -11.40
CA THR A 239 -7.53 -12.25 -12.26
C THR A 239 -6.02 -12.43 -12.04
N LEU A 240 -5.35 -11.50 -11.34
CA LEU A 240 -3.97 -11.67 -10.89
C LEU A 240 -3.78 -12.93 -10.01
N ALA A 241 -4.86 -13.49 -9.45
CA ALA A 241 -4.83 -14.78 -8.77
C ALA A 241 -4.32 -15.94 -9.66
N ILE A 242 -4.35 -15.80 -10.99
CA ILE A 242 -3.80 -16.81 -11.92
C ILE A 242 -2.26 -16.76 -11.94
N ASP A 243 -1.68 -15.58 -11.74
CA ASP A 243 -0.22 -15.37 -11.72
C ASP A 243 0.37 -15.44 -10.29
N ILE A 244 -0.49 -15.57 -9.26
CA ILE A 244 -0.01 -15.65 -7.88
C ILE A 244 0.77 -16.93 -7.64
#